data_AF-A0A183UEU3-F1
#
_entry.id   AF-A0A183UEU3-F1
#
_cell.length_a   1.000
_cell.length_b   1.000
_cell.length_c   1.000
_cell.angle_alpha   90.00
_cell.angle_beta   90.00
_cell.angle_gamma   90.00
#
_symmetry.space_group_name_H-M   'P 1'
#
loop_
_entity.id
_entity.type
_entity.pdbx_description
1 polymer ?
#
loop_
_entity_poly.entity_id
_entity_poly.type
_entity_poly.pdbx_seq_one_letter_code
_entity_poly.pdbx_strand_id
1 'polypeptide(L)'
;MGTRLKAKLECFEDHSTNRFHKLLAAGEHSGERALREIRYLQRCTNLLIERAVFRRSVVQLVKRFGGRHLRLQSHAITVLQEATEAFIVNLFADCTLACAHARRKVLLPEDMTFVRRLRGEIPRTSTVSHLGSRLQKLGSLKDRMNAKRCERFPY
;
A
#
# COMPACT_ATOMS: atom_id res chain seq x y z
N MET A 1 -29.20 8.46 14.70
CA MET A 1 -27.88 9.13 14.54
C MET A 1 -26.90 8.82 15.68
N GLY A 2 -26.90 7.62 16.27
CA GLY A 2 -26.24 7.37 17.59
C GLY A 2 -25.22 6.24 17.67
N THR A 3 -24.99 5.45 16.61
CA THR A 3 -24.10 4.26 16.70
C THR A 3 -22.68 4.52 16.17
N ARG A 4 -22.49 5.56 15.34
CA ARG A 4 -21.20 5.86 14.69
C ARG A 4 -20.21 6.64 15.57
N LEU A 5 -20.70 7.33 16.60
CA LEU A 5 -19.85 8.03 17.58
C LEU A 5 -19.33 7.08 18.68
N LYS A 6 -20.05 5.99 18.99
CA LYS A 6 -19.58 4.98 19.95
C LYS A 6 -18.34 4.23 19.44
N ALA A 7 -18.26 3.93 18.14
CA ALA A 7 -17.08 3.30 17.53
C ALA A 7 -15.82 4.19 17.63
N LYS A 8 -15.99 5.53 17.63
CA LYS A 8 -14.89 6.49 17.76
C LYS A 8 -14.32 6.55 19.19
N LEU A 9 -15.12 6.19 20.20
CA LEU A 9 -14.71 6.14 21.60
C LEU A 9 -14.05 4.81 21.97
N GLU A 10 -14.45 3.68 21.38
CA GLU A 10 -13.81 2.37 21.67
C GLU A 10 -12.37 2.26 21.13
N CYS A 11 -12.01 2.99 20.08
CA CYS A 11 -10.65 2.98 19.52
C CYS A 11 -9.70 4.03 20.13
N PHE A 12 -10.15 4.86 21.10
CA PHE A 12 -9.37 5.99 21.62
C PHE A 12 -8.43 5.64 22.79
N GLU A 13 -8.51 4.44 23.37
CA GLU A 13 -7.72 4.05 24.55
C GLU A 13 -6.35 3.41 24.26
N ASP A 14 -5.95 3.19 22.99
CA ASP A 14 -4.72 2.43 22.68
C ASP A 14 -3.59 3.26 22.02
N HIS A 15 -3.46 4.55 22.34
CA HIS A 15 -2.52 5.45 21.63
C HIS A 15 -1.07 5.48 22.14
N SER A 16 -0.62 4.57 23.02
CA SER A 16 0.71 4.74 23.66
C SER A 16 1.70 3.59 23.53
N THR A 17 1.32 2.40 23.07
CA THR A 17 2.31 1.31 22.99
C THR A 17 2.02 0.41 21.82
N ASN A 18 3.07 0.06 21.07
CA ASN A 18 3.15 -1.11 20.21
C ASN A 18 2.74 -2.38 20.98
N ARG A 19 1.43 -2.54 21.20
CA ARG A 19 0.82 -3.62 21.97
C ARG A 19 0.12 -4.64 21.06
N PHE A 20 0.21 -4.48 19.74
CA PHE A 20 -0.13 -5.55 18.78
C PHE A 20 0.64 -6.85 19.06
N HIS A 21 1.83 -6.77 19.67
CA HIS A 21 2.64 -7.94 20.01
C HIS A 21 2.43 -8.51 21.42
N LYS A 22 1.80 -7.79 22.36
CA LYS A 22 1.90 -8.14 23.80
C LYS A 22 0.70 -8.86 24.42
N LEU A 23 -0.29 -9.24 23.63
CA LEU A 23 -1.35 -10.19 24.03
C LEU A 23 -1.49 -11.32 23.00
N LEU A 24 -0.37 -11.82 22.49
CA LEU A 24 -0.34 -13.13 21.86
C LEU A 24 -0.39 -14.16 22.99
N ALA A 25 -1.59 -14.56 23.39
CA ALA A 25 -1.76 -15.73 24.24
C ALA A 25 -0.98 -16.88 23.60
N ALA A 26 -0.05 -17.47 24.37
CA ALA A 26 0.70 -18.63 23.97
C ALA A 26 -0.31 -19.76 23.70
N GLY A 27 -0.55 -20.09 22.42
CA GLY A 27 -1.49 -21.14 22.02
C GLY A 27 -2.41 -20.81 20.84
N GLU A 28 -2.58 -19.53 20.46
CA GLU A 28 -3.48 -19.20 19.35
C GLU A 28 -2.93 -19.61 17.97
N HIS A 29 -3.76 -20.29 17.18
CA HIS A 29 -3.47 -20.64 15.79
C HIS A 29 -3.35 -19.39 14.92
N SER A 30 -2.43 -19.42 13.95
CA SER A 30 -2.12 -18.27 13.06
C SER A 30 -3.34 -17.68 12.35
N GLY A 31 -4.33 -18.51 11.99
CA GLY A 31 -5.58 -18.06 11.38
C GLY A 31 -6.49 -17.26 12.32
N GLU A 32 -6.53 -17.61 13.60
CA GLU A 32 -7.40 -16.92 14.57
C GLU A 32 -6.85 -15.54 14.93
N ARG A 33 -5.53 -15.42 15.04
CA ARG A 33 -4.82 -14.14 15.22
C ARG A 33 -5.11 -13.18 14.08
N ALA A 34 -4.99 -13.66 12.84
CA ALA A 34 -5.29 -12.87 11.65
C ALA A 34 -6.76 -12.39 11.63
N LEU A 35 -7.71 -13.24 11.98
CA LEU A 35 -9.13 -12.86 12.05
C LEU A 35 -9.42 -11.83 13.14
N ARG A 36 -8.74 -11.93 14.30
CA ARG A 36 -8.85 -10.93 15.37
C ARG A 36 -8.33 -9.58 14.90
N GLU A 37 -7.18 -9.56 14.23
CA GLU A 37 -6.58 -8.35 13.69
C GLU A 37 -7.48 -7.70 12.63
N ILE A 38 -8.02 -8.48 11.70
CA ILE A 38 -8.97 -7.98 10.68
C ILE A 38 -10.18 -7.32 11.36
N ARG A 39 -10.79 -7.98 12.36
CA ARG A 39 -11.95 -7.42 13.09
C ARG A 39 -11.62 -6.14 13.86
N TYR A 40 -10.38 -6.01 14.34
CA TYR A 40 -9.93 -4.81 15.03
C TYR A 40 -9.71 -3.66 14.02
N LEU A 41 -8.94 -3.92 12.96
CA LEU A 41 -8.63 -2.94 11.92
C LEU A 41 -9.87 -2.46 11.16
N GLN A 42 -10.91 -3.29 11.03
CA GLN A 42 -12.19 -2.89 10.43
C GLN A 42 -13.05 -2.00 11.34
N ARG A 43 -12.84 -2.04 12.66
CA ARG A 43 -13.55 -1.21 13.63
C ARG A 43 -12.90 0.15 13.81
N CYS A 44 -11.57 0.19 13.77
CA CYS A 44 -10.81 1.42 13.97
C CYS A 44 -10.53 2.17 12.67
N THR A 45 -10.32 3.48 12.79
CA THR A 45 -10.00 4.38 11.67
C THR A 45 -8.65 5.06 11.87
N ASN A 46 -7.75 4.42 12.61
CA ASN A 46 -6.39 4.91 12.82
C ASN A 46 -5.56 4.70 11.54
N LEU A 47 -4.65 5.64 11.28
CA LEU A 47 -3.67 5.48 10.21
C LEU A 47 -2.73 4.33 10.56
N LEU A 48 -2.50 3.43 9.62
CA LEU A 48 -1.72 2.22 9.82
C LEU A 48 -0.24 2.43 9.50
N ILE A 49 0.07 3.35 8.60
CA ILE A 49 1.44 3.68 8.24
C ILE A 49 1.98 4.73 9.20
N GLU A 50 3.20 4.53 9.69
CA GLU A 50 3.86 5.54 10.52
C GLU A 50 4.01 6.86 9.74
N ARG A 51 3.44 7.94 10.27
CA ARG A 51 3.43 9.27 9.63
C ARG A 51 4.83 9.76 9.25
N ALA A 52 5.85 9.42 10.05
CA ALA A 52 7.24 9.81 9.77
C ALA A 52 7.78 9.12 8.51
N VAL A 53 7.50 7.83 8.31
CA VAL A 53 7.90 7.06 7.13
C VAL A 53 7.19 7.60 5.90
N PHE A 54 5.86 7.78 5.96
CA PHE A 54 5.07 8.29 4.84
C PHE A 54 5.54 9.69 4.40
N ARG A 55 5.78 10.59 5.35
CA ARG A 55 6.32 11.92 5.07
C ARG A 55 7.66 11.86 4.34
N ARG A 56 8.59 10.99 4.75
CA ARG A 56 9.89 10.84 4.08
C ARG A 56 9.71 10.42 2.62
N SER A 57 8.83 9.45 2.35
CA SER A 57 8.52 8.99 0.99
C SER A 57 7.90 10.09 0.12
N VAL A 58 6.95 10.87 0.65
CA VAL A 58 6.34 11.99 -0.07
C VAL A 58 7.37 13.07 -0.38
N VAL A 59 8.23 13.44 0.58
CA VAL A 59 9.29 14.44 0.35
C VAL A 59 10.30 13.94 -0.68
N GLN A 60 10.66 12.65 -0.67
CA GLN A 60 11.54 12.07 -1.69
C GLN A 60 10.91 12.14 -3.09
N LEU A 61 9.61 11.86 -3.21
CA LEU A 61 8.87 11.97 -4.46
C LEU A 61 8.83 13.41 -4.97
N VAL A 62 8.49 14.37 -4.11
CA VAL A 62 8.43 15.79 -4.45
C VAL A 62 9.79 16.34 -4.85
N LYS A 63 10.89 15.91 -4.21
CA LYS A 63 12.24 16.29 -4.63
C LYS A 63 12.63 15.71 -6.00
N ARG A 64 12.09 14.54 -6.36
CA ARG A 64 12.38 13.86 -7.63
C ARG A 64 11.61 14.46 -8.80
N PHE A 65 10.35 14.85 -8.58
CA PHE A 65 9.43 15.27 -9.64
C PHE A 65 9.08 16.76 -9.60
N GLY A 66 9.16 17.39 -8.43
CA GLY A 66 8.86 18.79 -8.22
C GLY A 66 10.14 19.64 -8.14
N GLY A 67 10.06 20.88 -8.62
CA GLY A 67 11.18 21.82 -8.57
C GLY A 67 11.73 22.03 -7.16
N ARG A 68 13.00 22.50 -7.07
CA ARG A 68 13.82 22.60 -5.84
C ARG A 68 13.23 23.42 -4.67
N HIS A 69 12.04 24.02 -4.81
CA HIS A 69 11.48 24.98 -3.86
C HIS A 69 10.07 24.66 -3.34
N LEU A 70 9.55 23.44 -3.56
CA LEU A 70 8.24 23.07 -3.04
C LEU A 70 8.27 22.80 -1.53
N ARG A 71 7.41 23.49 -0.78
CA ARG A 71 7.15 23.27 0.65
C ARG A 71 5.80 22.58 0.80
N LEU A 72 5.75 21.53 1.62
CA LEU A 72 4.52 20.79 1.90
C LEU A 72 3.92 21.23 3.23
N GLN A 73 2.62 21.53 3.22
CA GLN A 73 1.87 21.77 4.45
C GLN A 73 1.74 20.46 5.26
N SER A 74 1.77 20.57 6.59
CA SER A 74 1.60 19.43 7.50
C SER A 74 0.26 18.71 7.31
N HIS A 75 -0.81 19.46 7.04
CA HIS A 75 -2.15 18.93 6.76
C HIS A 75 -2.23 18.23 5.40
N ALA A 76 -1.58 18.77 4.37
CA ALA A 76 -1.53 18.14 3.05
C ALA A 76 -0.92 16.73 3.09
N ILE A 77 0.13 16.53 3.92
CA ILE A 77 0.74 15.21 4.12
C ILE A 77 -0.25 14.22 4.74
N THR A 78 -1.06 14.67 5.71
CA THR A 78 -2.09 13.83 6.35
C THR A 78 -3.17 13.44 5.36
N VAL A 79 -3.68 14.38 4.58
CA VAL A 79 -4.70 14.11 3.55
C VAL A 79 -4.18 13.13 2.50
N LEU A 80 -2.93 13.30 2.05
CA LEU A 80 -2.30 12.35 1.13
C LEU A 80 -2.19 10.96 1.74
N GLN A 81 -1.87 10.87 3.04
CA GLN A 81 -1.79 9.60 3.74
C GLN A 81 -3.16 8.93 3.83
N GLU A 82 -4.18 9.65 4.27
CA GLU A 82 -5.56 9.16 4.35
C GLU A 82 -6.06 8.64 3.00
N ALA A 83 -5.86 9.41 1.93
CA ALA A 83 -6.23 9.00 0.58
C ALA A 83 -5.47 7.76 0.10
N THR A 84 -4.18 7.67 0.41
CA THR A 84 -3.33 6.54 0.00
C THR A 84 -3.71 5.26 0.74
N GLU A 85 -3.91 5.33 2.06
CA GLU A 85 -4.33 4.18 2.85
C GLU A 85 -5.72 3.70 2.45
N ALA A 86 -6.68 4.62 2.25
CA ALA A 86 -8.01 4.28 1.74
C ALA A 86 -7.95 3.58 0.38
N PHE A 87 -7.09 4.07 -0.54
CA PHE A 87 -6.88 3.44 -1.83
C PHE A 87 -6.33 2.01 -1.69
N ILE A 88 -5.30 1.82 -0.86
CA ILE A 88 -4.67 0.51 -0.66
C ILE A 88 -5.64 -0.49 -0.02
N VAL A 89 -6.43 -0.07 0.98
CA VAL A 89 -7.45 -0.93 1.62
C VAL A 89 -8.51 -1.35 0.62
N ASN A 90 -9.04 -0.42 -0.18
CA ASN A 90 -10.02 -0.75 -1.22
C ASN A 90 -9.44 -1.66 -2.31
N LEU A 91 -8.16 -1.46 -2.67
CA LEU A 91 -7.47 -2.33 -3.62
C LEU A 91 -7.31 -3.75 -3.06
N PHE A 92 -6.95 -3.89 -1.78
CA PHE A 92 -6.88 -5.20 -1.13
C PHE A 92 -8.24 -5.87 -1.01
N ALA A 93 -9.32 -5.14 -0.72
CA ALA A 93 -10.68 -5.68 -0.72
C ALA A 93 -11.02 -6.35 -2.06
N ASP A 94 -10.76 -5.68 -3.18
CA ASP A 94 -10.96 -6.28 -4.51
C ASP A 94 -10.03 -7.48 -4.76
N CYS A 95 -8.77 -7.42 -4.31
CA CYS A 95 -7.84 -8.54 -4.42
C CYS A 95 -8.33 -9.76 -3.60
N THR A 96 -8.97 -9.55 -2.45
CA THR A 96 -9.54 -10.66 -1.68
C THR A 96 -10.67 -11.36 -2.42
N LEU A 97 -11.49 -10.62 -3.18
CA LEU A 97 -12.54 -11.20 -4.02
C LEU A 97 -11.93 -12.01 -5.18
N ALA A 98 -10.88 -11.50 -5.82
CA ALA A 98 -10.15 -12.21 -6.86
C ALA A 98 -9.47 -13.50 -6.34
N CYS A 99 -8.87 -13.44 -5.15
CA CYS A 99 -8.29 -14.59 -4.48
C CYS A 99 -9.35 -15.65 -4.13
N ALA A 100 -10.50 -15.22 -3.61
CA ALA A 100 -11.63 -16.10 -3.31
C ALA A 100 -12.22 -16.74 -4.58
N HIS A 101 -12.28 -15.99 -5.70
CA HIS A 101 -12.66 -16.51 -7.01
C HIS A 101 -11.74 -17.66 -7.46
N ALA A 102 -10.44 -17.56 -7.16
CA ALA A 102 -9.46 -18.61 -7.41
C ALA A 102 -9.42 -19.72 -6.33
N ARG A 103 -10.38 -19.75 -5.39
CA ARG A 103 -10.46 -20.70 -4.26
C ARG A 103 -9.24 -20.69 -3.33
N ARG A 104 -8.51 -19.58 -3.28
CA ARG A 104 -7.37 -19.38 -2.37
C ARG A 104 -7.79 -18.51 -1.17
N LYS A 105 -6.99 -18.58 -0.11
CA LYS A 105 -7.11 -17.71 1.09
C LYS A 105 -5.89 -16.80 1.30
N VAL A 106 -4.87 -16.95 0.47
CA VAL A 106 -3.63 -16.17 0.50
C VAL A 106 -3.63 -15.26 -0.72
N LEU A 107 -3.41 -13.97 -0.50
CA LEU A 107 -3.26 -12.98 -1.56
C LEU A 107 -1.92 -13.17 -2.26
N LEU A 108 -1.92 -13.13 -3.60
CA LEU A 108 -0.71 -13.16 -4.41
C LEU A 108 -0.60 -11.92 -5.32
N PRO A 109 0.61 -11.59 -5.84
CA PRO A 109 0.80 -10.48 -6.77
C PRO A 109 -0.04 -10.57 -8.05
N GLU A 110 -0.42 -11.78 -8.46
CA GLU A 110 -1.30 -12.03 -9.60
C GLU A 110 -2.71 -11.47 -9.36
N ASP A 111 -3.22 -11.54 -8.12
CA ASP A 111 -4.54 -11.00 -7.75
C ASP A 111 -4.55 -9.48 -7.91
N MET A 112 -3.47 -8.83 -7.45
CA MET A 112 -3.24 -7.39 -7.60
C MET A 112 -3.18 -6.99 -9.07
N THR A 113 -2.40 -7.73 -9.87
CA THR A 113 -2.27 -7.46 -11.31
C THR A 113 -3.59 -7.66 -12.04
N PHE A 114 -4.35 -8.70 -11.67
CA PHE A 114 -5.66 -8.99 -12.22
C PHE A 114 -6.66 -7.87 -11.91
N VAL A 115 -6.79 -7.45 -10.65
CA VAL A 115 -7.67 -6.35 -10.24
C VAL A 115 -7.30 -5.05 -10.94
N ARG A 116 -6.02 -4.71 -11.03
CA ARG A 116 -5.57 -3.48 -11.72
C ARG A 116 -5.84 -3.51 -13.22
N ARG A 117 -5.83 -4.70 -13.84
CA ARG A 117 -6.27 -4.89 -15.23
C ARG A 117 -7.77 -4.71 -15.39
N LEU A 118 -8.58 -5.24 -14.46
CA LEU A 118 -10.02 -5.05 -14.47
C LEU A 118 -10.42 -3.58 -14.26
N ARG A 119 -9.70 -2.87 -13.39
CA ARG A 119 -9.87 -1.42 -13.16
C ARG A 119 -9.40 -0.55 -14.33
N GLY A 120 -8.69 -1.13 -15.31
CA GLY A 120 -8.16 -0.39 -16.46
C GLY A 120 -6.88 0.41 -16.18
N GLU A 121 -6.22 0.19 -15.05
CA GLU A 121 -4.98 0.90 -14.68
C GLU A 121 -3.75 0.42 -15.46
N ILE A 122 -3.78 -0.84 -15.94
CA ILE A 122 -2.69 -1.46 -16.69
C ILE A 122 -3.21 -1.78 -18.10
N PRO A 123 -2.66 -1.18 -19.17
CA PRO A 123 -3.06 -1.52 -20.52
C PRO A 123 -2.74 -2.98 -20.83
N ARG A 124 -3.62 -3.66 -21.57
CA ARG A 124 -3.31 -4.99 -22.11
C ARG A 124 -2.10 -4.84 -23.02
N THR A 125 -1.00 -5.50 -22.70
CA THR A 125 0.22 -5.54 -23.53
C THR A 125 0.01 -6.44 -24.77
N SER A 126 -1.11 -6.30 -25.49
CA SER A 126 -1.43 -7.08 -26.69
C SER A 126 -1.23 -6.30 -27.99
N THR A 127 -0.67 -5.08 -27.96
CA THR A 127 -0.34 -4.31 -29.17
C THR A 127 1.13 -3.84 -29.25
N VAL A 128 2.04 -4.42 -28.44
CA VAL A 128 3.48 -4.15 -28.55
C VAL A 128 4.17 -5.18 -29.45
N SER A 129 3.67 -5.33 -30.68
CA SER A 129 4.42 -5.93 -31.79
C SER A 129 4.69 -4.93 -32.92
N HIS A 130 4.03 -3.76 -32.94
CA HIS A 130 4.25 -2.73 -33.97
C HIS A 130 5.03 -1.49 -33.50
N LEU A 131 5.37 -1.37 -32.21
CA LEU A 131 6.23 -0.28 -31.69
C LEU A 131 7.63 -0.75 -31.25
N GLY A 132 7.96 -2.03 -31.47
CA GLY A 132 9.29 -2.58 -31.22
C GLY A 132 10.36 -2.11 -32.20
N SER A 133 9.97 -1.61 -33.39
CA SER A 133 10.91 -1.16 -34.42
C SER A 133 11.35 0.31 -34.26
N ARG A 134 10.76 1.09 -33.35
CA ARG A 134 11.11 2.51 -33.13
C ARG A 134 11.83 2.80 -31.82
N LEU A 135 11.91 1.84 -30.90
CA LEU A 135 12.60 1.97 -29.60
C LEU A 135 14.03 1.41 -29.57
N GLN A 136 14.58 0.89 -30.67
CA GLN A 136 16.02 0.58 -30.74
C GLN A 136 16.93 1.83 -30.81
N LYS A 137 16.39 3.02 -31.10
CA LYS A 137 17.16 4.29 -31.06
C LYS A 137 17.22 4.96 -29.67
N LEU A 138 16.60 4.38 -28.64
CA LEU A 138 16.75 4.82 -27.24
C LEU A 138 17.50 3.79 -26.37
N GLY A 139 18.26 2.88 -27.01
CA GLY A 139 19.20 1.97 -26.37
C GLY A 139 20.52 2.62 -25.96
N SER A 140 20.49 3.76 -25.26
CA SER A 140 21.70 4.37 -24.69
C SER A 140 21.51 5.04 -23.33
N LEU A 141 20.29 5.09 -22.79
CA LEU A 141 20.01 5.70 -21.48
C LEU A 141 19.53 4.71 -20.42
N LYS A 142 19.02 3.53 -20.81
CA LYS A 142 18.55 2.49 -19.87
C LYS A 142 19.71 1.76 -19.19
N ASP A 143 20.87 1.70 -19.83
CA ASP A 143 22.08 1.05 -19.30
C ASP A 143 22.78 1.89 -18.22
N ARG A 144 22.52 3.21 -18.15
CA ARG A 144 23.03 4.07 -17.06
C ARG A 144 22.24 3.95 -15.75
N MET A 145 20.99 3.46 -15.78
CA MET A 145 20.18 3.29 -14.58
C MET A 145 20.35 1.92 -13.91
N ASN A 146 20.87 0.91 -14.62
CA ASN A 146 21.15 -0.41 -14.05
C ASN A 146 22.54 -0.52 -13.39
N ALA A 147 23.44 0.44 -13.62
CA ALA A 147 24.76 0.47 -13.00
C ALA A 147 24.77 1.00 -11.54
N LYS A 148 23.62 1.42 -10.99
CA LYS A 148 23.51 1.89 -9.58
C LYS A 148 22.62 1.01 -8.69
N ARG A 149 22.27 -0.20 -9.14
CA ARG A 149 21.52 -1.18 -8.33
C ARG A 149 22.41 -2.26 -7.71
N CYS A 150 23.71 -2.00 -7.61
CA CYS A 150 24.69 -2.77 -6.84
C CYS A 150 24.99 -2.09 -5.49
N GLU A 151 23.99 -1.96 -4.62
CA GLU A 151 24.16 -1.97 -3.15
C GLU A 151 22.89 -2.64 -2.61
N ARG A 152 22.90 -3.96 -2.44
CA ARG A 152 23.27 -4.61 -1.16
C ARG A 152 22.54 -3.91 0.00
N PHE A 153 21.31 -4.32 0.27
CA PHE A 153 20.75 -4.21 1.62
C PHE A 153 20.68 -5.63 2.20
N PRO A 154 21.46 -5.91 3.25
CA PRO A 154 21.40 -7.17 3.97
C PRO A 154 20.10 -7.20 4.77
N TYR A 155 19.35 -8.29 4.68
CA TYR A 155 18.97 -9.21 5.77
C TYR A 155 18.39 -10.47 5.11
#